data_AF-A0A8J6IZ03-F1
#
_entry.id   AF-A0A8J6IZ03-F1
#
_cell.length_a   1.000
_cell.length_b   1.000
_cell.length_c   1.000
_cell.angle_alpha   90.00
_cell.angle_beta   90.00
_cell.angle_gamma   90.00
#
_symmetry.space_group_name_H-M   'P 1'
#
loop_
_entity.id
_entity.type
_entity.pdbx_description
1 polymer ?
#
loop_
_entity_poly.entity_id
_entity_poly.type
_entity_poly.pdbx_seq_one_letter_code
_entity_poly.pdbx_strand_id
1 'polypeptide(L)'
;MDFYFGVDLLHHLQRHYEQRLSLALSKSFNQADSRYYWLFKELECRVTTLRKLLVMISALPGFMCRQTEEQVFAMVVNSTSAWFSDDVLGEQPKDAACNCSYYQESNPYWVDYQLAMDRFTPDYDYTNLMAFYVDLVEYLVMTVRLYFFIREQQFRPIDRGKYDELVGIQAVLEKPA
;
A
#
# COMPACT_ATOMS: atom_id res chain seq x y z
N MET A 1 9.89 17.39 -6.06
CA MET A 1 10.31 16.11 -6.66
C MET A 1 9.08 15.25 -6.73
N ASP A 2 8.77 14.76 -7.92
CA ASP A 2 7.59 13.94 -8.18
C ASP A 2 7.86 12.51 -7.70
N PHE A 3 7.66 12.27 -6.40
CA PHE A 3 7.84 10.96 -5.76
C PHE A 3 6.75 9.94 -6.14
N TYR A 4 5.77 10.34 -6.96
CA TYR A 4 4.41 9.83 -6.95
C TYR A 4 4.23 8.34 -7.34
N PHE A 5 5.16 7.73 -8.08
CA PHE A 5 4.93 6.40 -8.70
C PHE A 5 6.09 5.40 -8.55
N GLY A 6 7.11 5.71 -7.75
CA GLY A 6 8.35 4.93 -7.70
C GLY A 6 8.68 4.33 -6.34
N VAL A 7 9.72 3.49 -6.32
CA VAL A 7 10.31 2.91 -5.10
C VAL A 7 10.75 4.00 -4.10
N ASP A 8 11.01 5.22 -4.58
CA ASP A 8 11.33 6.37 -3.73
C ASP A 8 10.20 6.75 -2.77
N LEU A 9 8.93 6.62 -3.18
CA LEU A 9 7.79 6.81 -2.27
C LEU A 9 7.83 5.77 -1.14
N LEU A 10 8.12 4.52 -1.45
CA LEU A 10 8.21 3.46 -0.44
C LEU A 10 9.33 3.73 0.56
N HIS A 11 10.50 4.18 0.10
CA HIS A 11 11.59 4.60 0.99
C HIS A 11 11.23 5.83 1.81
N HIS A 12 10.52 6.80 1.23
CA HIS A 12 10.02 7.98 1.95
C HIS A 12 9.07 7.56 3.08
N LEU A 13 8.07 6.75 2.77
CA LEU A 13 7.13 6.20 3.75
C LEU A 13 7.85 5.39 4.83
N GLN A 14 8.83 4.57 4.43
CA GLN A 14 9.59 3.74 5.37
C GLN A 14 10.30 4.64 6.38
N ARG A 15 11.05 5.65 5.92
CA ARG A 15 11.76 6.58 6.82
C ARG A 15 10.79 7.32 7.74
N HIS A 16 9.66 7.78 7.21
CA HIS A 16 8.61 8.47 7.98
C HIS A 16 8.07 7.59 9.13
N TYR A 17 7.69 6.35 8.84
CA TYR A 17 7.12 5.47 9.87
C TYR A 17 8.18 4.85 10.79
N GLU A 18 9.40 4.58 10.32
CA GLU A 18 10.48 4.04 11.15
C GLU A 18 10.91 5.03 12.24
N GLN A 19 11.04 6.32 11.91
CA GLN A 19 11.32 7.37 12.90
C GLN A 19 10.24 7.42 13.99
N ARG A 20 8.98 7.30 13.60
CA ARG A 20 7.84 7.31 14.52
C ARG A 20 7.76 6.04 15.36
N LEU A 21 8.07 4.88 14.78
CA LEU A 21 8.15 3.61 15.48
C LEU A 21 9.27 3.63 16.53
N SER A 22 10.44 4.16 16.18
CA SER A 22 11.55 4.36 17.12
C SER A 22 11.16 5.25 18.30
N LEU A 23 10.44 6.34 18.03
CA LEU A 23 9.91 7.23 19.07
C LEU A 23 8.83 6.54 19.95
N ALA A 24 7.98 5.69 19.36
CA ALA A 24 7.00 4.93 20.10
C ALA A 24 7.68 3.92 21.05
N LEU A 25 8.75 3.26 20.59
CA LEU A 25 9.56 2.35 21.40
C LEU A 25 10.28 3.06 22.54
N SER A 26 10.88 4.23 22.30
CA SER A 26 11.55 5.00 23.36
C SER A 26 10.60 5.51 24.44
N LYS A 27 9.30 5.60 24.13
CA LYS A 27 8.22 5.92 25.07
C LYS A 27 7.53 4.67 25.65
N SER A 28 8.05 3.47 25.40
CA SER A 28 7.50 2.20 25.86
C SER A 28 6.04 1.95 25.42
N PHE A 29 5.65 2.44 24.23
CA PHE A 29 4.30 2.21 23.70
C PHE A 29 4.06 0.76 23.28
N ASN A 30 5.10 -0.08 23.23
CA ASN A 30 5.02 -1.50 22.93
C ASN A 30 4.49 -2.36 24.09
N GLN A 31 4.29 -1.80 25.28
CA GLN A 31 3.69 -2.51 26.41
C GLN A 31 2.17 -2.59 26.24
N ALA A 32 1.58 -3.75 26.53
CA ALA A 32 0.15 -4.00 26.29
C ALA A 32 -0.79 -3.15 27.16
N ASP A 33 -0.31 -2.65 28.29
CA ASP A 33 -1.01 -1.73 29.19
C ASP A 33 -0.91 -0.26 28.75
N SER A 34 -0.08 0.05 27.75
CA SER A 34 0.04 1.40 27.21
C SER A 34 -1.24 1.83 26.50
N ARG A 35 -1.75 3.01 26.86
CA ARG A 35 -2.84 3.68 26.12
C ARG A 35 -2.51 3.90 24.63
N TYR A 36 -1.24 3.90 24.27
CA TYR A 36 -0.76 4.09 22.89
C TYR A 36 -0.30 2.79 22.22
N TYR A 37 -0.59 1.62 22.82
CA TYR A 37 -0.25 0.32 22.23
C TYR A 37 -0.83 0.13 20.83
N TRP A 38 -2.05 0.62 20.60
CA TRP A 38 -2.67 0.62 19.26
C TRP A 38 -1.84 1.36 18.21
N LEU A 39 -1.24 2.50 18.57
CA LEU A 39 -0.41 3.31 17.66
C LEU A 39 0.89 2.59 17.35
N PHE A 40 1.50 1.96 18.37
CA PHE A 40 2.67 1.12 18.18
C PHE A 40 2.38 -0.03 17.21
N LYS A 41 1.27 -0.76 17.39
CA LYS A 41 0.87 -1.87 16.51
C LYS A 41 0.65 -1.43 15.06
N GLU A 42 0.02 -0.26 14.85
CA GLU A 42 -0.17 0.27 13.50
C GLU A 42 1.17 0.69 12.87
N LEU A 43 2.05 1.38 13.60
CA LEU A 43 3.39 1.74 13.11
C LEU A 43 4.22 0.50 12.78
N GLU A 44 4.20 -0.52 13.64
CA GLU A 44 4.86 -1.80 13.42
C GLU A 44 4.33 -2.50 12.16
N CYS A 45 3.00 -2.50 11.96
CA CYS A 45 2.37 -3.03 10.75
C CYS A 45 2.88 -2.31 9.50
N ARG A 46 2.79 -0.97 9.44
CA ARG A 46 3.20 -0.19 8.27
C ARG A 46 4.68 -0.36 7.95
N VAL A 47 5.56 -0.28 8.96
CA VAL A 47 7.00 -0.50 8.76
C VAL A 47 7.29 -1.92 8.27
N THR A 48 6.63 -2.93 8.83
CA THR A 48 6.83 -4.33 8.42
C THR A 48 6.36 -4.56 6.99
N THR A 49 5.21 -4.01 6.60
CA THR A 49 4.69 -4.07 5.22
C THR A 49 5.67 -3.44 4.24
N LEU A 50 6.17 -2.23 4.53
CA LEU A 50 7.13 -1.54 3.66
C LEU A 50 8.45 -2.31 3.52
N ARG A 51 8.98 -2.86 4.62
CA ARG A 51 10.19 -3.68 4.58
C ARG A 51 10.01 -4.93 3.73
N LYS A 52 8.90 -5.65 3.91
CA LYS A 52 8.57 -6.84 3.10
C LYS A 52 8.47 -6.47 1.63
N LEU A 53 7.84 -5.34 1.32
CA LEU A 53 7.66 -4.90 -0.05
C LEU A 53 8.98 -4.52 -0.72
N LEU A 54 9.83 -3.74 -0.04
CA LEU A 54 11.15 -3.36 -0.56
C LEU A 54 12.03 -4.60 -0.80
N VAL A 55 11.96 -5.60 0.10
CA VAL A 55 12.65 -6.89 -0.11
C VAL A 55 12.09 -7.61 -1.33
N MET A 56 10.76 -7.68 -1.48
CA MET A 56 10.12 -8.28 -2.66
C MET A 56 10.59 -7.61 -3.96
N ILE A 57 10.53 -6.28 -4.03
CA ILE A 57 10.99 -5.50 -5.19
C ILE A 57 12.46 -5.79 -5.49
N SER A 58 13.33 -5.82 -4.47
CA SER A 58 14.76 -6.12 -4.66
C SER A 58 15.01 -7.54 -5.19
N ALA A 59 14.11 -8.48 -4.89
CA ALA A 59 14.22 -9.87 -5.31
C ALA A 59 13.58 -10.15 -6.68
N LEU A 60 12.69 -9.27 -7.16
CA LEU A 60 11.94 -9.44 -8.42
C LEU A 60 12.84 -9.77 -9.61
N PRO A 61 13.94 -9.04 -9.90
CA PRO A 61 14.80 -9.37 -11.03
C PRO A 61 15.34 -10.80 -10.96
N GLY A 62 15.66 -11.28 -9.74
CA GLY A 62 16.12 -12.64 -9.53
C GLY A 62 15.04 -13.69 -9.78
N PHE A 63 13.78 -13.40 -9.47
CA PHE A 63 12.65 -14.28 -9.79
C PHE A 63 12.34 -14.27 -11.29
N MET A 64 12.35 -13.09 -11.93
CA MET A 64 12.12 -12.93 -13.37
C MET A 64 13.16 -13.68 -14.22
N CYS A 65 14.40 -13.88 -13.73
CA CYS A 65 15.39 -14.70 -14.42
C CYS A 65 15.19 -16.23 -14.26
N ARG A 66 14.35 -16.68 -13.32
CA ARG A 66 14.25 -18.11 -12.92
C ARG A 66 12.85 -18.71 -13.06
N GLN A 67 11.84 -17.88 -13.22
CA GLN A 67 10.43 -18.27 -13.28
C GLN A 67 9.80 -17.67 -14.53
N THR A 68 8.66 -18.21 -14.95
CA THR A 68 7.88 -17.57 -16.02
C THR A 68 7.26 -16.29 -15.51
N GLU A 69 6.94 -15.40 -16.42
CA GLU A 69 6.41 -14.09 -16.11
C GLU A 69 5.03 -14.19 -15.46
N GLU A 70 4.20 -15.16 -15.88
CA GLU A 70 2.92 -15.42 -15.22
C GLU A 70 3.10 -15.92 -13.77
N GLN A 71 4.13 -16.74 -13.52
CA GLN A 71 4.44 -17.19 -12.16
C GLN A 71 4.88 -16.04 -11.26
N VAL A 72 5.71 -15.12 -11.79
CA VAL A 72 6.13 -13.92 -11.07
C VAL A 72 4.94 -13.02 -10.78
N PHE A 73 4.10 -12.75 -11.78
CA PHE A 73 2.90 -11.94 -11.62
C PHE A 73 1.94 -12.54 -10.58
N ALA A 74 1.62 -13.84 -10.71
CA ALA A 74 0.75 -14.54 -9.77
C ALA A 74 1.32 -14.54 -8.35
N MET A 75 2.63 -14.71 -8.17
CA MET A 75 3.27 -14.64 -6.86
C MET A 75 3.08 -13.27 -6.21
N VAL A 76 3.29 -12.19 -6.98
CA VAL A 76 3.14 -10.83 -6.48
C VAL A 76 1.68 -10.55 -6.09
N VAL A 77 0.73 -10.81 -7.00
CA VAL A 77 -0.71 -10.57 -6.77
C VAL A 77 -1.25 -11.41 -5.62
N ASN A 78 -0.84 -12.68 -5.49
CA ASN A 78 -1.25 -13.51 -4.37
C ASN A 78 -0.70 -13.01 -3.03
N SER A 79 0.51 -12.44 -3.04
CA SER A 79 1.14 -11.90 -1.83
C SER A 79 0.47 -10.61 -1.34
N THR A 80 0.01 -9.76 -2.26
CA THR A 80 -0.60 -8.46 -1.96
C THR A 80 -2.11 -8.54 -1.76
N SER A 81 -2.82 -9.40 -2.50
CA SER A 81 -4.28 -9.56 -2.36
C SER A 81 -4.68 -10.03 -0.95
N ALA A 82 -3.85 -10.84 -0.30
CA ALA A 82 -4.05 -11.26 1.09
C ALA A 82 -4.11 -10.09 2.09
N TRP A 83 -3.59 -8.91 1.75
CA TRP A 83 -3.68 -7.73 2.63
C TRP A 83 -5.09 -7.15 2.69
N PHE A 84 -5.92 -7.41 1.68
CA PHE A 84 -7.28 -6.90 1.58
C PHE A 84 -8.33 -7.88 2.09
N SER A 85 -7.93 -9.00 2.70
CA SER A 85 -8.85 -9.98 3.26
C SER A 85 -9.49 -9.49 4.57
N ASP A 86 -10.64 -10.07 4.90
CA ASP A 86 -11.34 -9.82 6.16
C ASP A 86 -10.49 -10.20 7.39
N ASP A 87 -9.59 -11.17 7.26
CA ASP A 87 -8.66 -11.54 8.33
C ASP A 87 -7.65 -10.42 8.67
N VAL A 88 -7.35 -9.55 7.70
CA VAL A 88 -6.35 -8.48 7.84
C VAL A 88 -6.98 -7.11 8.10
N LEU A 89 -8.05 -6.78 7.37
CA LEU A 89 -8.74 -5.47 7.46
C LEU A 89 -10.04 -5.52 8.26
N GLY A 90 -10.55 -6.70 8.59
CA GLY A 90 -11.88 -6.85 9.18
C GLY A 90 -12.99 -6.46 8.21
N GLU A 91 -14.21 -6.39 8.72
CA GLU A 91 -15.36 -5.99 7.91
C GLU A 91 -15.25 -4.53 7.47
N GLN A 92 -15.34 -4.32 6.16
CA GLN A 92 -15.22 -3.00 5.55
C GLN A 92 -16.58 -2.27 5.50
N PRO A 93 -16.60 -0.93 5.67
CA PRO A 93 -17.84 -0.16 5.58
C PRO A 93 -18.48 -0.32 4.21
N LYS A 94 -19.80 -0.45 4.19
CA LYS A 94 -20.61 -0.61 2.98
C LYS A 94 -21.51 0.60 2.79
N ASP A 95 -21.72 0.99 1.54
CA ASP A 95 -22.69 2.01 1.16
C ASP A 95 -24.13 1.48 1.18
N ALA A 96 -25.09 2.34 0.80
CA ALA A 96 -26.51 1.98 0.74
C ALA A 96 -26.83 0.84 -0.27
N ALA A 97 -25.95 0.59 -1.24
CA ALA A 97 -26.07 -0.50 -2.21
C ALA A 97 -25.29 -1.75 -1.78
N CYS A 98 -24.82 -1.81 -0.53
CA CYS A 98 -23.99 -2.88 0.05
C CYS A 98 -22.60 -3.04 -0.61
N ASN A 99 -22.12 -2.05 -1.36
CA ASN A 99 -20.77 -2.05 -1.94
C ASN A 99 -19.78 -1.51 -0.92
N CYS A 100 -18.56 -2.04 -0.90
CA CYS A 100 -17.50 -1.51 -0.05
C CYS A 100 -17.22 -0.04 -0.40
N SER A 101 -17.25 0.85 0.60
CA SER A 101 -17.03 2.29 0.40
C SER A 101 -15.62 2.63 -0.06
N TYR A 102 -14.64 1.75 0.14
CA TYR A 102 -13.27 1.96 -0.30
C TYR A 102 -13.02 1.56 -1.76
N TYR A 103 -13.86 0.70 -2.35
CA TYR A 103 -13.69 0.18 -3.71
C TYR A 103 -14.69 0.83 -4.66
N GLN A 104 -14.60 2.16 -4.76
CA GLN A 104 -15.48 2.99 -5.57
C GLN A 104 -14.66 3.95 -6.42
N GLU A 105 -15.16 4.30 -7.60
CA GLU A 105 -14.53 5.27 -8.53
C GLU A 105 -14.32 6.66 -7.92
N SER A 106 -15.02 6.97 -6.82
CA SER A 106 -14.83 8.20 -6.05
C SER A 106 -13.55 8.20 -5.21
N ASN A 107 -12.95 7.04 -4.95
CA ASN A 107 -11.73 6.89 -4.18
C ASN A 107 -10.51 6.89 -5.12
N PRO A 108 -9.67 7.95 -5.14
CA PRO A 108 -8.53 8.02 -6.05
C PRO A 108 -7.50 6.90 -5.81
N TYR A 109 -7.38 6.42 -4.57
CA TYR A 109 -6.47 5.31 -4.25
C TYR A 109 -6.91 3.99 -4.88
N TRP A 110 -8.23 3.79 -5.02
CA TRP A 110 -8.80 2.61 -5.65
C TRP A 110 -8.65 2.71 -7.17
N VAL A 111 -8.94 3.87 -7.75
CA VAL A 111 -8.75 4.14 -9.18
C VAL A 111 -7.29 3.92 -9.60
N ASP A 112 -6.32 4.49 -8.85
CA ASP A 112 -4.89 4.28 -9.11
C ASP A 112 -4.50 2.80 -9.05
N TYR A 113 -5.01 2.06 -8.07
CA TYR A 113 -4.78 0.62 -7.93
C TYR A 113 -5.36 -0.17 -9.11
N GLN A 114 -6.60 0.12 -9.50
CA GLN A 114 -7.25 -0.53 -10.64
C GLN A 114 -6.50 -0.25 -11.94
N LEU A 115 -6.14 1.01 -12.21
CA LEU A 115 -5.39 1.37 -13.42
C LEU A 115 -4.04 0.64 -13.51
N ALA A 116 -3.36 0.43 -12.38
CA ALA A 116 -2.12 -0.34 -12.36
C ALA A 116 -2.36 -1.85 -12.56
N MET A 117 -3.44 -2.40 -12.00
CA MET A 117 -3.80 -3.82 -12.16
C MET A 117 -4.29 -4.14 -13.57
N ASP A 118 -5.13 -3.28 -14.15
CA ASP A 118 -5.77 -3.47 -15.47
C ASP A 118 -4.77 -3.39 -16.63
N ARG A 119 -3.53 -2.94 -16.36
CA ARG A 119 -2.42 -2.99 -17.33
C ARG A 119 -2.04 -4.42 -17.71
N PHE A 120 -2.18 -5.37 -16.78
CA PHE A 120 -1.82 -6.78 -16.97
C PHE A 120 -2.94 -7.57 -17.65
N THR A 121 -3.20 -7.24 -18.91
CA THR A 121 -4.19 -7.93 -19.74
C THR A 121 -3.60 -9.23 -20.33
N PRO A 122 -4.44 -10.11 -20.93
CA PRO A 122 -3.94 -11.28 -21.66
C PRO A 122 -3.02 -10.92 -22.84
N ASP A 123 -3.14 -9.72 -23.40
CA ASP A 123 -2.33 -9.23 -24.52
C ASP A 123 -1.09 -8.45 -24.07
N TYR A 124 -0.83 -8.37 -22.77
CA TYR A 124 0.36 -7.71 -22.22
C TYR A 124 1.64 -8.45 -22.65
N ASP A 125 2.64 -7.71 -23.13
CA ASP A 125 3.94 -8.29 -23.51
C ASP A 125 4.80 -8.54 -22.27
N TYR A 126 4.58 -9.68 -21.64
CA TYR A 126 5.35 -10.13 -20.49
C TYR A 126 6.84 -10.34 -20.81
N THR A 127 7.20 -10.60 -22.07
CA THR A 127 8.60 -10.88 -22.47
C THR A 127 9.48 -9.62 -22.43
N ASN A 128 8.86 -8.44 -22.47
CA ASN A 128 9.54 -7.18 -22.21
C ASN A 128 9.77 -7.00 -20.70
N LEU A 129 10.78 -7.71 -20.17
CA LEU A 129 11.11 -7.76 -18.74
C LEU A 129 11.32 -6.38 -18.10
N MET A 130 11.79 -5.40 -18.86
CA MET A 130 11.97 -4.03 -18.36
C MET A 130 10.62 -3.35 -18.10
N ALA A 131 9.72 -3.40 -19.08
CA ALA A 131 8.37 -2.86 -18.92
C ALA A 131 7.61 -3.63 -17.83
N PHE A 132 7.69 -4.96 -17.85
CA PHE A 132 7.07 -5.81 -16.84
C PHE A 132 7.54 -5.47 -15.42
N TYR A 133 8.84 -5.28 -15.20
CA TYR A 133 9.36 -4.88 -13.90
C TYR A 133 8.83 -3.51 -13.45
N VAL A 134 8.84 -2.51 -14.33
CA VAL A 134 8.39 -1.15 -14.00
C VAL A 134 6.91 -1.14 -13.63
N ASP A 135 6.08 -1.79 -14.45
CA ASP A 135 4.64 -1.88 -14.24
C ASP A 135 4.30 -2.65 -12.96
N LEU A 136 5.06 -3.71 -12.66
CA LEU A 136 4.87 -4.50 -11.45
C LEU A 136 5.25 -3.71 -10.18
N VAL A 137 6.31 -2.90 -10.26
CA VAL A 137 6.67 -1.97 -9.17
C VAL A 137 5.60 -0.91 -8.97
N GLU A 138 5.04 -0.36 -10.04
CA GLU A 138 3.94 0.62 -9.95
C GLU A 138 2.70 0.00 -9.28
N TYR A 139 2.28 -1.20 -9.71
CA TYR A 139 1.22 -1.97 -9.06
C TYR A 139 1.46 -2.14 -7.55
N LEU A 140 2.68 -2.51 -7.16
CA LEU A 140 3.05 -2.69 -5.77
C LEU A 140 2.97 -1.38 -4.95
N VAL A 141 3.38 -0.26 -5.55
CA VAL A 141 3.28 1.06 -4.92
C VAL A 141 1.81 1.46 -4.75
N MET A 142 0.97 1.30 -5.78
CA MET A 142 -0.47 1.61 -5.70
C MET A 142 -1.19 0.73 -4.68
N THR A 143 -0.81 -0.56 -4.60
CA THR A 143 -1.31 -1.50 -3.59
C THR A 143 -1.04 -0.99 -2.18
N VAL A 144 0.19 -0.56 -1.87
CA VAL A 144 0.51 -0.01 -0.53
C VAL A 144 -0.23 1.29 -0.28
N ARG A 145 -0.35 2.17 -1.29
CA ARG A 145 -1.07 3.44 -1.17
C ARG A 145 -2.51 3.20 -0.74
N LEU A 146 -3.23 2.30 -1.42
CA LEU A 146 -4.60 1.91 -1.08
C LEU A 146 -4.68 1.21 0.27
N TYR A 147 -3.79 0.24 0.53
CA TYR A 147 -3.80 -0.51 1.79
C TYR A 147 -3.65 0.43 3.00
N PHE A 148 -2.68 1.34 2.99
CA PHE A 148 -2.48 2.29 4.08
C PHE A 148 -3.58 3.35 4.15
N PHE A 149 -4.17 3.76 3.02
CA PHE A 149 -5.37 4.59 3.03
C PHE A 149 -6.50 3.93 3.81
N ILE A 150 -6.84 2.68 3.48
CA ILE A 150 -7.91 1.94 4.17
C ILE A 150 -7.62 1.85 5.67
N ARG A 151 -6.37 1.52 6.03
CA ARG A 151 -5.97 1.43 7.44
C ARG A 151 -6.05 2.76 8.19
N GLU A 152 -5.68 3.86 7.53
CA GLU A 152 -5.81 5.22 8.07
C GLU A 152 -7.28 5.56 8.39
N GLN A 153 -8.21 5.11 7.54
CA GLN A 153 -9.66 5.31 7.74
C GLN A 153 -10.26 4.37 8.80
N GLN A 154 -9.85 3.10 8.84
CA GLN A 154 -10.49 2.08 9.70
C GLN A 154 -9.98 2.06 11.14
N PHE A 155 -8.66 2.08 11.34
CA PHE A 155 -8.11 1.82 12.66
C PHE A 155 -8.10 3.11 13.48
N ARG A 156 -7.22 4.05 13.10
CA ARG A 156 -7.18 5.45 13.58
C ARG A 156 -6.28 6.25 12.64
N PRO A 157 -6.58 7.55 12.43
CA PRO A 157 -5.76 8.37 11.55
C PRO A 157 -4.42 8.73 12.22
N ILE A 158 -3.40 7.91 12.00
CA ILE A 158 -2.08 8.15 12.59
C ILE A 158 -1.39 9.31 11.89
N ASP A 159 -1.70 9.57 10.62
CA ASP A 159 -1.20 10.71 9.85
C ASP A 159 -2.11 11.93 10.00
N ARG A 160 -3.18 11.81 10.78
CA ARG A 160 -4.06 12.93 11.19
C ARG A 160 -4.64 13.68 9.99
N GLY A 161 -5.02 12.93 8.95
CA GLY A 161 -5.57 13.49 7.71
C GLY A 161 -4.54 14.05 6.73
N LYS A 162 -3.24 13.82 6.96
CA LYS A 162 -2.14 14.25 6.07
C LYS A 162 -1.59 13.11 5.21
N TYR A 163 -2.31 12.00 5.12
CA TYR A 163 -1.85 10.87 4.32
C TYR A 163 -1.76 11.23 2.83
N ASP A 164 -2.71 12.03 2.32
CA ASP A 164 -2.69 12.56 0.96
C ASP A 164 -1.42 13.38 0.69
N GLU A 165 -1.03 14.27 1.62
CA GLU A 165 0.21 15.04 1.52
C GLU A 165 1.46 14.13 1.50
N LEU A 166 1.43 13.06 2.30
CA LEU A 166 2.54 12.12 2.45
C LEU A 166 2.78 11.26 1.20
N VAL A 167 1.70 10.85 0.53
CA VAL A 167 1.78 10.02 -0.68
C VAL A 167 1.68 10.82 -1.97
N GLY A 168 1.56 12.14 -1.87
CA GLY A 168 1.45 12.99 -3.03
C GLY A 168 0.11 12.83 -3.77
N ILE A 169 -1.00 12.82 -3.07
CA ILE A 169 -2.25 13.19 -3.74
C ILE A 169 -2.36 14.70 -3.61
N GLN A 170 -2.16 15.45 -4.70
CA GLN A 170 -2.74 16.78 -4.78
C GLN A 170 -4.25 16.57 -4.75
N ALA A 171 -4.86 16.79 -3.60
CA ALA A 171 -6.28 16.67 -3.38
C ALA A 171 -7.04 17.54 -4.41
N VAL A 172 -7.56 16.91 -5.47
CA VAL A 172 -8.72 17.43 -6.18
C VAL A 172 -9.94 16.82 -5.49
N LEU A 173 -10.14 17.22 -4.24
CA LEU A 173 -11.45 17.11 -3.61
C LEU A 173 -11.78 18.53 -3.18
N GLU A 174 -12.45 19.26 -4.07
CA GLU A 174 -13.22 20.43 -3.66
C GLU A 174 -14.12 19.97 -2.52
N LYS A 175 -13.90 20.54 -1.33
CA LYS A 175 -14.83 20.37 -0.22
C LYS A 175 -16.18 20.90 -0.70
N PRO A 176 -17.28 20.14 -0.54
CA PRO A 176 -18.60 20.71 -0.79
C PRO A 176 -18.80 21.92 0.13
N ALA A 177 -19.30 23.01 -0.47
CA ALA A 177 -19.61 24.27 0.19
C ALA A 177 -20.70 24.12 1.26
#